data_AF-A0A8W8KJ53-F1
#
_entry.id   AF-A0A8W8KJ53-F1
#
_cell.length_a   1.000
_cell.length_b   1.000
_cell.length_c   1.000
_cell.angle_alpha   90.00
_cell.angle_beta   90.00
_cell.angle_gamma   90.00
#
_symmetry.space_group_name_H-M   'P 1'
#
loop_
_entity.id
_entity.type
_entity.pdbx_description
1 polymer ?
#
loop_
_entity_poly.entity_id
_entity_poly.type
_entity_poly.pdbx_seq_one_letter_code
_entity_poly.pdbx_strand_id
1 'polypeptide(L)'
;MTNRLWYARSEKCSDRFLHCLSQVPCGSLIAWIILLVGLGGLTGGLLIGAQKTRDMLDNDQFLWFMEYTLIGVVVSMFVIGTLLLCVGHVSTEPTSRHMFQTTKKNMCAQGLNVFLMVFCYLLGFSWIVASVVLAVPVYLLSLLYFADFTVTKNGVDTKCIYLVHYGLDKQDFCGADFQNFEREGKQLIISYIAALASSILIAISLVSRLYHTPPSEQTE
;
A
#
# COMPACT_ATOMS: atom_id res chain seq x y z
N MET A 1 4.21 51.46 31.01
CA MET A 1 4.60 51.68 29.60
C MET A 1 5.22 50.41 29.08
N THR A 2 4.49 49.63 28.28
CA THR A 2 5.07 48.56 27.47
C THR A 2 4.12 48.29 26.30
N ASN A 3 4.74 48.23 25.12
CA ASN A 3 4.15 48.50 23.83
C ASN A 3 3.18 47.41 23.35
N ARG A 4 1.97 47.83 22.95
CA ARG A 4 1.03 47.03 22.17
C ARG A 4 1.45 47.09 20.70
N LEU A 5 2.37 46.21 20.31
CA LEU A 5 2.71 45.99 18.90
C LEU A 5 1.57 45.17 18.27
N TRP A 6 0.72 45.89 17.54
CA TRP A 6 -0.22 45.32 16.57
C TRP A 6 0.58 44.61 15.47
N TYR A 7 0.75 43.29 15.61
CA TYR A 7 1.21 42.48 14.49
C TYR A 7 0.00 42.18 13.61
N ALA A 8 -0.20 43.01 12.59
CA ALA A 8 -1.09 42.72 11.48
C ALA A 8 -0.57 41.49 10.72
N ARG A 9 -0.88 40.28 11.21
CA ARG A 9 -0.56 39.05 10.49
C ARG A 9 -1.74 38.71 9.60
N SER A 10 -1.54 38.90 8.30
CA SER A 10 -2.34 38.34 7.21
C SER A 10 -2.97 37.00 7.61
N GLU A 11 -4.30 36.97 7.79
CA GLU A 11 -5.07 35.74 7.93
C GLU A 11 -4.94 34.96 6.63
N LYS A 12 -3.92 34.11 6.54
CA LYS A 12 -3.72 33.25 5.37
C LYS A 12 -4.58 32.01 5.57
N CYS A 13 -5.06 31.46 4.45
CA CYS A 13 -5.70 30.14 4.35
C CYS A 13 -4.99 29.06 5.21
N SER A 14 -3.67 29.19 5.37
CA SER A 14 -2.83 28.36 6.24
C SER A 14 -3.24 28.35 7.73
N ASP A 15 -3.69 29.46 8.31
CA ASP A 15 -4.12 29.48 9.73
C ASP A 15 -5.47 28.79 9.91
N ARG A 16 -6.39 28.90 8.94
CA ARG A 16 -7.62 28.09 8.94
C ARG A 16 -7.34 26.61 8.73
N PHE A 17 -6.38 26.29 7.85
CA PHE A 17 -5.93 24.91 7.64
C PHE A 17 -5.28 24.33 8.90
N LEU A 18 -4.45 25.12 9.61
CA LEU A 18 -3.84 24.75 10.89
C LEU A 18 -4.88 24.62 12.00
N HIS A 19 -5.91 25.46 12.03
CA HIS A 19 -7.01 25.39 12.99
C HIS A 19 -7.94 24.20 12.72
N CYS A 20 -8.12 23.79 11.46
CA CYS A 20 -8.79 22.54 11.11
C CYS A 20 -7.90 21.32 11.42
N LEU A 21 -6.60 21.39 11.13
CA LEU A 21 -5.62 20.33 11.45
C LEU A 21 -5.45 20.08 12.94
N SER A 22 -5.57 21.12 13.79
CA SER A 22 -5.53 20.94 15.25
C SER A 22 -6.75 20.19 15.79
N GLN A 23 -7.85 20.16 15.03
CA GLN A 23 -9.10 19.48 15.35
C GLN A 23 -9.14 18.03 14.84
N VAL A 24 -8.30 17.68 13.87
CA VAL A 24 -8.15 16.32 13.35
C VAL A 24 -7.06 15.60 14.14
N PRO A 25 -7.25 14.33 14.55
CA PRO A 25 -6.15 13.54 15.09
C PRO A 25 -5.05 13.40 14.03
N CYS A 26 -3.97 14.17 14.17
CA CYS A 26 -2.86 14.24 13.21
C CYS A 26 -2.32 12.86 12.81
N GLY A 27 -2.32 11.89 13.75
CA GLY A 27 -1.92 10.50 13.47
C GLY A 27 -2.83 9.78 12.47
N SER A 28 -4.15 9.99 12.54
CA SER A 28 -5.13 9.38 11.61
C SER A 28 -4.97 9.92 10.19
N LEU A 29 -4.68 11.21 10.05
CA LEU A 29 -4.47 11.85 8.76
C LEU A 29 -3.15 11.39 8.12
N ILE A 30 -2.07 11.32 8.91
CA ILE A 30 -0.77 10.78 8.43
C ILE A 30 -0.91 9.32 8.01
N ALA A 31 -1.58 8.49 8.81
CA ALA A 31 -1.84 7.09 8.46
C ALA A 31 -2.64 6.95 7.15
N TRP A 32 -3.60 7.84 6.90
CA TRP A 32 -4.36 7.86 5.65
C TRP A 32 -3.49 8.25 4.45
N ILE A 33 -2.60 9.24 4.59
CA ILE A 33 -1.66 9.62 3.52
C ILE A 33 -0.71 8.45 3.19
N ILE A 34 -0.15 7.80 4.21
CA ILE A 34 0.74 6.64 4.02
C ILE A 34 0.00 5.50 3.31
N LEU A 35 -1.27 5.27 3.67
CA LEU A 35 -2.12 4.28 3.01
C LEU A 35 -2.30 4.61 1.52
N LEU A 36 -2.55 5.87 1.15
CA LEU A 36 -2.67 6.28 -0.26
C LEU A 36 -1.38 6.06 -1.05
N VAL A 37 -0.23 6.41 -0.46
CA VAL A 37 1.08 6.19 -1.07
C VAL A 37 1.31 4.69 -1.30
N GLY A 38 1.00 3.86 -0.30
CA GLY A 38 1.06 2.40 -0.43
C GLY A 38 0.11 1.87 -1.50
N LEU A 39 -1.14 2.35 -1.57
CA LEU A 39 -2.07 1.94 -2.63
C LEU A 39 -1.54 2.29 -4.02
N GLY A 40 -1.00 3.50 -4.20
CA GLY A 40 -0.42 3.92 -5.47
C GLY A 40 0.77 3.06 -5.89
N GLY A 41 1.70 2.80 -4.97
CA GLY A 41 2.88 1.97 -5.24
C GLY A 41 2.54 0.50 -5.51
N LEU A 42 1.57 -0.05 -4.77
CA LEU A 42 1.06 -1.41 -5.01
C LEU A 42 0.43 -1.52 -6.39
N THR A 43 -0.48 -0.59 -6.72
CA THR A 43 -1.19 -0.57 -8.00
C THR A 43 -0.19 -0.45 -9.15
N GLY A 44 0.72 0.53 -9.10
CA GLY A 44 1.73 0.73 -10.14
C GLY A 44 2.64 -0.49 -10.31
N GLY A 45 3.14 -1.05 -9.20
CA GLY A 45 4.05 -2.20 -9.24
C GLY A 45 3.43 -3.46 -9.81
N LEU A 46 2.20 -3.79 -9.39
CA LEU A 46 1.48 -4.96 -9.88
C LEU A 46 0.91 -4.80 -11.28
N LEU A 47 0.46 -3.61 -11.68
CA LEU A 47 -0.09 -3.40 -13.04
C LEU A 47 1.01 -3.58 -14.09
N ILE A 48 2.19 -3.00 -13.85
CA ILE A 48 3.35 -3.16 -14.73
C ILE A 48 3.80 -4.64 -14.75
N GLY A 49 3.82 -5.29 -13.59
CA GLY A 49 4.14 -6.72 -13.48
C GLY A 49 3.16 -7.59 -14.25
N ALA A 50 1.85 -7.33 -14.14
CA ALA A 50 0.81 -8.06 -14.85
C ALA A 50 0.87 -7.85 -16.36
N GLN A 51 1.11 -6.62 -16.83
CA GLN A 51 1.25 -6.31 -18.26
C GLN A 51 2.43 -7.06 -18.89
N LYS A 52 3.60 -7.01 -18.24
CA LYS A 52 4.79 -7.75 -18.70
C LYS A 52 4.59 -9.26 -18.66
N THR A 53 3.86 -9.77 -17.67
CA THR A 53 3.51 -11.20 -17.60
C THR A 53 2.55 -11.59 -18.73
N ARG A 54 1.66 -10.67 -19.16
CA ARG A 54 0.76 -10.85 -20.31
C ARG A 54 1.51 -11.07 -21.60
N ASP A 55 2.47 -10.20 -21.88
CA ASP A 55 3.28 -10.29 -23.09
C ASP A 55 4.08 -11.60 -23.17
N MET A 56 4.37 -12.22 -22.01
CA MET A 56 5.15 -13.45 -21.92
C MET A 56 4.31 -14.74 -21.96
N LEU A 57 3.08 -14.70 -21.42
CA LEU A 57 2.27 -15.91 -21.17
C LEU A 57 1.13 -16.12 -22.17
N ASP A 58 0.84 -15.15 -23.06
CA ASP A 58 -0.17 -15.24 -24.13
C ASP A 58 -1.54 -15.80 -23.66
N ASN A 59 -1.93 -15.46 -22.43
CA ASN A 59 -3.17 -15.93 -21.80
C ASN A 59 -3.96 -14.76 -21.22
N ASP A 60 -4.84 -14.21 -22.06
CA ASP A 60 -5.55 -12.96 -21.78
C ASP A 60 -6.62 -13.06 -20.68
N GLN A 61 -7.26 -14.23 -20.52
CA GLN A 61 -8.46 -14.34 -19.68
C GLN A 61 -8.13 -14.32 -18.18
N PHE A 62 -7.03 -14.96 -17.77
CA PHE A 62 -6.60 -15.00 -16.36
C PHE A 62 -6.06 -13.64 -15.88
N LEU A 63 -5.42 -12.89 -16.79
CA LEU A 63 -4.76 -11.63 -16.46
C LEU A 63 -5.75 -10.46 -16.36
N TRP A 64 -6.82 -10.45 -17.18
CA TRP A 64 -7.91 -9.51 -17.01
C TRP A 64 -8.53 -9.61 -15.61
N PHE A 65 -8.80 -10.83 -15.13
CA PHE A 65 -9.36 -11.05 -13.80
C PHE A 65 -8.50 -10.47 -12.66
N MET A 66 -7.17 -10.58 -12.78
CA MET A 66 -6.23 -10.02 -11.80
C MET A 66 -6.26 -8.49 -11.76
N GLU A 67 -6.34 -7.83 -12.92
CA GLU A 67 -6.39 -6.37 -13.01
C GLU A 67 -7.68 -5.80 -12.38
N TYR A 68 -8.85 -6.37 -12.69
CA TYR A 68 -10.12 -5.94 -12.07
C TYR A 68 -10.14 -6.17 -10.55
N THR A 69 -9.60 -7.30 -10.10
CA THR A 69 -9.51 -7.61 -8.67
C THR A 69 -8.64 -6.57 -7.97
N LEU A 70 -7.51 -6.20 -8.58
CA LEU A 70 -6.61 -5.21 -8.02
C LEU A 70 -7.26 -3.82 -7.92
N ILE A 71 -7.92 -3.37 -8.99
CA ILE A 71 -8.65 -2.09 -8.99
C ILE A 71 -9.74 -2.11 -7.91
N GLY A 72 -10.48 -3.21 -7.77
CA GLY A 72 -11.49 -3.39 -6.74
C GLY A 72 -10.92 -3.28 -5.31
N VAL A 73 -9.78 -3.92 -5.04
CA VAL A 73 -9.08 -3.82 -3.74
C VAL A 73 -8.63 -2.39 -3.47
N VAL A 74 -8.11 -1.68 -4.47
CA VAL A 74 -7.62 -0.29 -4.29
C VAL A 74 -8.77 0.67 -4.01
N VAL A 75 -9.85 0.59 -4.78
CA VAL A 75 -11.03 1.46 -4.61
C VAL A 75 -11.71 1.19 -3.28
N SER A 76 -11.90 -0.08 -2.91
CA SER A 76 -12.49 -0.43 -1.61
C SER A 76 -11.63 0.08 -0.44
N MET A 77 -10.31 -0.06 -0.54
CA MET A 77 -9.39 0.41 0.51
C MET A 77 -9.37 1.94 0.63
N PHE A 78 -9.52 2.66 -0.49
CA PHE A 78 -9.69 4.11 -0.48
C PHE A 78 -10.97 4.53 0.26
N VAL A 79 -12.09 3.87 -0.03
CA VAL A 79 -13.39 4.14 0.62
C VAL A 79 -13.31 3.84 2.11
N ILE A 80 -12.79 2.66 2.47
CA ILE A 80 -12.62 2.24 3.87
C ILE A 80 -11.69 3.21 4.62
N GLY A 81 -10.54 3.56 4.03
CA GLY A 81 -9.61 4.52 4.63
C GLY A 81 -10.24 5.89 4.88
N THR A 82 -11.08 6.35 3.95
CA THR A 82 -11.82 7.62 4.08
C THR A 82 -12.90 7.54 5.17
N LEU A 83 -13.64 6.43 5.26
CA LEU A 83 -14.60 6.20 6.35
C LEU A 83 -13.92 6.22 7.73
N LEU A 84 -12.75 5.58 7.85
CA LEU A 84 -11.97 5.59 9.09
C LEU A 84 -11.47 6.98 9.48
N LEU A 85 -11.12 7.81 8.49
CA LEU A 85 -10.76 9.21 8.73
C LEU A 85 -11.97 10.02 9.22
N CYS A 86 -13.13 9.85 8.58
CA CYS A 86 -14.37 10.51 8.97
C CYS A 86 -14.80 10.15 10.39
N VAL A 87 -14.77 8.86 10.75
CA VAL A 87 -15.13 8.41 12.10
C VAL A 87 -14.12 8.92 13.13
N GLY A 88 -12.81 8.88 12.81
CA GLY A 88 -11.79 9.46 13.68
C GLY A 88 -11.99 10.96 13.93
N HIS A 89 -12.47 11.72 12.94
CA HIS A 89 -12.79 13.14 13.09
C HIS A 89 -14.05 13.40 13.92
N VAL A 90 -15.08 12.57 13.73
CA VAL A 90 -16.34 12.66 14.49
C VAL A 90 -16.14 12.26 15.96
N SER A 91 -15.19 11.36 16.23
CA SER A 91 -14.86 10.90 17.58
C SER A 91 -14.06 11.91 18.41
N THR A 92 -13.48 12.97 17.81
CA THR A 92 -12.72 13.97 18.57
C THR A 92 -13.64 14.78 19.51
N GLU A 93 -13.18 15.01 20.75
CA GLU A 93 -13.93 15.65 21.86
C GLU A 93 -14.71 16.95 21.55
N PRO A 94 -14.24 17.92 20.73
CA PRO A 94 -15.03 19.11 20.43
C PRO A 94 -16.20 18.80 19.47
N THR A 95 -16.05 17.81 18.59
CA THR A 95 -17.05 17.41 17.58
C THR A 95 -18.11 16.48 18.16
N SER A 96 -17.70 15.50 18.98
CA SER A 96 -18.62 14.53 19.59
C SER A 96 -19.62 15.21 20.53
N ARG A 97 -19.19 16.20 21.33
CA ARG A 97 -20.05 16.97 22.23
C ARG A 97 -21.07 17.85 21.50
N HIS A 98 -20.73 18.36 20.31
CA HIS A 98 -21.67 19.16 19.50
C HIS A 98 -22.68 18.28 18.74
N MET A 99 -22.27 17.10 18.27
CA MET A 99 -23.09 16.23 17.42
C MET A 99 -23.93 15.20 18.21
N PHE A 100 -23.46 14.75 19.38
CA PHE A 100 -24.10 13.71 20.19
C PHE A 100 -24.61 14.26 21.53
N GLN A 101 -25.63 15.11 21.47
CA GLN A 101 -26.32 15.63 22.67
C GLN A 101 -27.15 14.58 23.44
N THR A 102 -27.21 13.32 22.98
CA THR A 102 -28.07 12.28 23.56
C THR A 102 -27.31 10.96 23.74
N THR A 103 -27.44 10.34 24.93
CA THR A 103 -26.76 9.11 25.34
C THR A 103 -26.91 7.95 24.35
N LYS A 104 -28.09 7.80 23.72
CA LYS A 104 -28.35 6.77 22.70
C LYS A 104 -27.51 6.96 21.43
N LYS A 105 -27.26 8.20 21.01
CA LYS A 105 -26.44 8.47 19.82
C LYS A 105 -24.95 8.26 20.13
N ASN A 106 -24.53 8.53 21.37
CA ASN A 106 -23.17 8.24 21.83
C ASN A 106 -22.86 6.73 21.82
N MET A 107 -23.80 5.88 22.26
CA MET A 107 -23.64 4.42 22.19
C MET A 107 -23.50 3.88 20.76
N CYS A 108 -24.24 4.43 19.79
CA CYS A 108 -24.14 4.02 18.38
C CYS A 108 -22.79 4.45 17.78
N ALA A 109 -22.28 5.63 18.13
CA ALA A 109 -20.98 6.11 17.70
C ALA A 109 -19.84 5.25 18.27
N GLN A 110 -19.90 4.91 19.56
CA GLN A 110 -18.98 3.96 20.20
C GLN A 110 -19.03 2.58 19.54
N GLY A 111 -20.23 2.05 19.29
CA GLY A 111 -20.39 0.76 18.60
C GLY A 111 -19.81 0.75 17.19
N LEU A 112 -20.01 1.82 16.42
CA LEU A 112 -19.42 1.98 15.09
C LEU A 112 -17.89 2.03 15.15
N ASN A 113 -17.33 2.72 16.14
CA ASN A 113 -15.89 2.83 16.32
C ASN A 113 -15.25 1.47 16.66
N VAL A 114 -15.84 0.73 17.60
CA VAL A 114 -15.41 -0.64 17.94
C VAL A 114 -15.51 -1.58 16.73
N PHE A 115 -16.61 -1.53 15.99
CA PHE A 115 -16.78 -2.34 14.77
C PHE A 115 -15.69 -2.02 13.73
N LEU A 116 -15.42 -0.74 13.49
CA LEU A 116 -14.39 -0.31 12.55
C LEU A 116 -12.98 -0.67 13.02
N MET A 117 -12.71 -0.66 14.32
CA MET A 117 -11.44 -1.11 14.89
C MET A 117 -11.22 -2.61 14.64
N VAL A 118 -12.24 -3.45 14.89
CA VAL A 118 -12.18 -4.90 14.59
C VAL A 118 -11.96 -5.13 13.10
N PHE A 119 -12.66 -4.39 12.24
CA PHE A 119 -12.48 -4.48 10.79
C PHE A 119 -11.07 -4.07 10.34
N CYS A 120 -10.48 -3.02 10.95
CA CYS A 120 -9.10 -2.63 10.71
C CYS A 120 -8.10 -3.72 11.10
N TYR A 121 -8.36 -4.46 12.18
CA TYR A 121 -7.51 -5.57 12.61
C TYR A 121 -7.52 -6.71 11.58
N LEU A 122 -8.71 -7.10 11.11
CA LEU A 122 -8.86 -8.11 10.07
C LEU A 122 -8.18 -7.68 8.76
N LEU A 123 -8.35 -6.42 8.37
CA LEU A 123 -7.65 -5.86 7.20
C LEU A 123 -6.14 -5.85 7.40
N GLY A 124 -5.64 -5.42 8.56
CA GLY A 124 -4.21 -5.43 8.87
C GLY A 124 -3.61 -6.83 8.74
N PHE A 125 -4.28 -7.84 9.29
CA PHE A 125 -3.89 -9.24 9.13
C PHE A 125 -3.89 -9.68 7.66
N SER A 126 -4.93 -9.32 6.90
CA SER A 126 -5.01 -9.64 5.47
C SER A 126 -3.86 -9.04 4.66
N TRP A 127 -3.42 -7.82 4.99
CA TRP A 127 -2.29 -7.15 4.32
C TRP A 127 -0.93 -7.76 4.69
N ILE A 128 -0.79 -8.31 5.91
CA ILE A 128 0.38 -9.11 6.29
C ILE A 128 0.45 -10.38 5.44
N VAL A 129 -0.67 -11.10 5.32
CA VAL A 129 -0.75 -12.30 4.46
C VAL A 129 -0.45 -11.95 3.00
N ALA A 130 -1.02 -10.86 2.48
CA ALA A 130 -0.74 -10.37 1.13
C ALA A 130 0.75 -10.05 0.91
N SER A 131 1.42 -9.47 1.92
CA SER A 131 2.87 -9.19 1.86
C SER A 131 3.68 -10.50 1.77
N VAL A 132 3.29 -11.54 2.49
CA VAL A 132 3.95 -12.87 2.41
C VAL A 132 3.76 -13.48 1.02
N VAL A 133 2.55 -13.40 0.46
CA VAL A 133 2.26 -13.91 -0.88
C VAL A 133 3.07 -13.15 -1.93
N LEU A 134 3.19 -11.82 -1.83
CA LEU A 134 3.99 -10.99 -2.73
C LEU A 134 5.51 -11.21 -2.57
N ALA A 135 5.98 -11.71 -1.43
CA ALA A 135 7.38 -12.07 -1.25
C ALA A 135 7.80 -13.28 -2.10
N VAL A 136 6.86 -14.18 -2.42
CA VAL A 136 7.11 -15.38 -3.25
C VAL A 136 7.62 -15.02 -4.66
N PRO A 137 6.91 -14.21 -5.48
CA PRO A 137 7.42 -13.85 -6.80
C PRO A 137 8.72 -13.04 -6.74
N VAL A 138 8.91 -12.19 -5.72
CA VAL A 138 10.19 -11.47 -5.51
C VAL A 138 11.33 -12.46 -5.28
N TYR A 139 11.12 -13.46 -4.42
CA TYR A 139 12.12 -14.47 -4.11
C TYR A 139 12.45 -15.33 -5.34
N LEU A 140 11.44 -15.80 -6.06
CA LEU A 140 11.63 -16.60 -7.29
C LEU A 140 12.36 -15.81 -8.38
N LEU A 141 11.99 -14.55 -8.64
CA LEU A 141 12.67 -13.70 -9.61
C LEU A 141 14.09 -13.36 -9.18
N SER A 142 14.33 -13.20 -7.87
CA SER A 142 15.68 -12.97 -7.34
C SER A 142 16.57 -14.20 -7.56
N LEU A 143 16.07 -15.41 -7.29
CA LEU A 143 16.80 -16.64 -7.57
C LEU A 143 17.13 -16.77 -9.06
N LEU A 144 16.18 -16.46 -9.94
CA LEU A 144 16.38 -16.47 -11.39
C LEU A 144 17.48 -15.47 -11.81
N TYR A 145 17.54 -14.30 -11.18
CA TYR A 145 18.53 -13.27 -11.47
C TYR A 145 19.95 -13.65 -11.02
N PHE A 146 20.10 -14.33 -9.88
CA PHE A 146 21.40 -14.78 -9.38
C PHE A 146 21.90 -16.07 -10.02
N ALA A 147 21.03 -16.84 -10.67
CA ALA A 147 21.40 -18.04 -11.39
C ALA A 147 22.16 -17.69 -12.70
N ASP A 148 23.45 -17.47 -12.57
CA ASP A 148 24.36 -17.18 -13.68
C ASP A 148 24.82 -18.50 -14.33
N PHE A 149 24.23 -18.89 -15.47
CA PHE A 149 24.72 -20.03 -16.25
C PHE A 149 25.60 -19.51 -17.38
N THR A 150 26.91 -19.59 -17.17
CA THR A 150 27.90 -19.32 -18.22
C THR A 150 28.06 -20.56 -19.09
N VAL A 151 27.77 -20.43 -20.38
CA VAL A 151 27.99 -21.48 -21.37
C VAL A 151 29.11 -21.04 -22.31
N THR A 152 30.21 -21.79 -22.32
CA THR A 152 31.29 -21.57 -23.27
C THR A 152 30.89 -22.14 -24.62
N LYS A 153 30.45 -21.30 -25.55
CA LYS A 153 30.22 -21.68 -26.96
C LYS A 153 31.36 -21.12 -27.80
N ASN A 154 32.04 -21.98 -28.56
CA ASN A 154 33.15 -21.60 -29.45
C ASN A 154 34.28 -20.80 -28.77
N GLY A 155 34.62 -21.12 -27.51
CA GLY A 155 35.68 -20.44 -26.77
C GLY A 155 35.32 -19.04 -26.26
N VAL A 156 34.05 -18.63 -26.40
CA VAL A 156 33.52 -17.38 -25.83
C VAL A 156 32.50 -17.74 -24.75
N ASP A 157 32.73 -17.25 -23.53
CA ASP A 157 31.79 -17.39 -22.44
C ASP A 157 30.57 -16.51 -22.72
N THR A 158 29.44 -17.13 -23.01
CA THR A 158 28.15 -16.45 -23.20
C THR A 158 27.23 -16.83 -22.04
N LYS A 159 26.64 -15.83 -21.39
CA LYS A 159 25.62 -16.05 -20.36
C LYS A 159 24.33 -16.50 -21.03
N CYS A 160 23.78 -17.62 -20.56
CA CYS A 160 22.53 -18.18 -21.05
C CYS A 160 21.64 -18.56 -19.86
N ILE A 161 20.33 -18.70 -20.07
CA ILE A 161 19.41 -19.26 -19.05
C ILE A 161 18.75 -20.50 -19.64
N TYR A 162 18.92 -21.63 -18.96
CA TYR A 162 18.23 -22.89 -19.27
C TYR A 162 16.88 -22.92 -18.55
N LEU A 163 15.80 -22.61 -19.27
CA LEU A 163 14.43 -22.60 -18.72
C LEU A 163 13.92 -24.01 -18.34
N VAL A 164 14.56 -25.06 -18.85
CA VAL A 164 14.26 -26.47 -18.54
C VAL A 164 14.42 -26.76 -17.05
N HIS A 165 15.39 -26.14 -16.38
CA HIS A 165 15.57 -26.29 -14.92
C HIS A 165 14.45 -25.64 -14.10
N TYR A 166 13.61 -24.82 -14.73
CA TYR A 166 12.47 -24.12 -14.13
C TYR A 166 11.12 -24.68 -14.57
N GLY A 167 11.11 -25.82 -15.28
CA GLY A 167 9.88 -26.49 -15.73
C GLY A 167 9.18 -25.82 -16.92
N LEU A 168 9.86 -24.91 -17.64
CA LEU A 168 9.35 -24.35 -18.89
C LEU A 168 10.00 -25.05 -20.10
N ASP A 169 9.16 -25.51 -21.03
CA ASP A 169 9.53 -26.29 -22.22
C ASP A 169 10.11 -25.44 -23.38
N LYS A 170 10.57 -24.20 -23.10
CA LYS A 170 11.03 -23.22 -24.11
C LYS A 170 12.55 -23.19 -24.27
N GLN A 171 12.98 -22.85 -25.50
CA GLN A 171 14.36 -22.67 -25.96
C GLN A 171 15.22 -21.76 -25.06
N ASP A 172 16.48 -22.14 -24.93
CA ASP A 172 17.52 -21.42 -24.19
C ASP A 172 17.67 -19.97 -24.66
N PHE A 173 17.66 -19.00 -23.74
CA PHE A 173 17.95 -17.60 -24.06
C PHE A 173 19.46 -17.35 -23.96
N CYS A 174 20.09 -16.94 -25.06
CA CYS A 174 21.51 -16.61 -25.13
C CYS A 174 21.73 -15.29 -25.90
N GLY A 175 22.80 -14.55 -25.58
CA GLY A 175 23.23 -13.39 -26.37
C GLY A 175 22.35 -12.14 -26.23
N ALA A 176 21.90 -11.56 -27.34
CA ALA A 176 21.13 -10.31 -27.35
C ALA A 176 19.75 -10.44 -26.66
N ASP A 177 19.11 -11.60 -26.80
CA ASP A 177 17.83 -11.90 -26.16
C ASP A 177 17.97 -12.03 -24.64
N PHE A 178 19.12 -12.53 -24.16
CA PHE A 178 19.45 -12.54 -22.73
C PHE A 178 19.62 -11.13 -22.17
N GLN A 179 20.27 -10.21 -22.89
CA GLN A 179 20.41 -8.82 -22.43
C GLN A 179 19.06 -8.09 -22.34
N ASN A 180 18.14 -8.38 -23.26
CA ASN A 180 16.81 -7.81 -23.22
C ASN A 180 16.00 -8.41 -22.07
N PHE A 181 16.07 -9.74 -21.89
CA PHE A 181 15.46 -10.44 -20.76
C PHE A 181 16.00 -9.96 -19.41
N GLU A 182 17.31 -9.74 -19.26
CA GLU A 182 17.91 -9.20 -18.03
C GLU A 182 17.40 -7.78 -17.73
N ARG A 183 17.27 -6.94 -18.76
CA ARG A 183 16.73 -5.58 -18.62
C ARG A 183 15.27 -5.59 -18.19
N GLU A 184 14.44 -6.41 -18.83
CA GLU A 184 13.02 -6.53 -18.49
C GLU A 184 12.81 -7.20 -17.13
N GLY A 185 13.61 -8.22 -16.81
CA GLY A 185 13.61 -8.91 -15.53
C GLY A 185 14.00 -7.99 -14.37
N LYS A 186 15.00 -7.12 -14.54
CA LYS A 186 15.35 -6.09 -13.54
C LYS A 186 14.19 -5.13 -13.29
N GLN A 187 13.52 -4.67 -14.34
CA GLN A 187 12.35 -3.80 -14.20
C GLN A 187 11.21 -4.51 -13.46
N LEU A 188 11.00 -5.79 -13.75
CA LEU A 188 10.01 -6.64 -13.06
C LEU A 188 10.32 -6.82 -11.58
N ILE A 189 11.57 -7.11 -11.24
CA ILE A 189 12.01 -7.27 -9.84
C ILE A 189 11.79 -5.97 -9.07
N ILE A 190 12.17 -4.83 -9.65
CA ILE A 190 11.98 -3.51 -9.04
C ILE A 190 10.49 -3.23 -8.81
N SER A 191 9.62 -3.56 -9.77
CA SER A 191 8.17 -3.32 -9.63
C SER A 191 7.55 -4.21 -8.55
N TYR A 192 7.95 -5.48 -8.45
CA TYR A 192 7.49 -6.38 -7.39
C TYR A 192 8.03 -6.00 -6.00
N ILE A 193 9.29 -5.53 -5.90
CA ILE A 193 9.84 -5.00 -4.64
C ILE A 193 9.09 -3.74 -4.22
N ALA A 194 8.78 -2.84 -5.15
CA ALA A 194 7.99 -1.66 -4.86
C ALA A 194 6.57 -2.02 -4.39
N ALA A 195 5.94 -3.02 -5.02
CA ALA A 195 4.63 -3.53 -4.60
C ALA A 195 4.68 -4.17 -3.20
N LEU A 196 5.72 -4.95 -2.89
CA LEU A 196 5.93 -5.54 -1.57
C LEU A 196 6.12 -4.47 -0.49
N ALA A 197 7.02 -3.51 -0.73
CA ALA A 197 7.24 -2.38 0.18
C ALA A 197 5.95 -1.59 0.41
N SER A 198 5.16 -1.40 -0.64
CA SER A 198 3.87 -0.73 -0.58
C SER A 198 2.82 -1.50 0.22
N SER A 199 2.76 -2.82 0.08
CA SER A 199 1.90 -3.71 0.88
C SER A 199 2.25 -3.64 2.37
N ILE A 200 3.54 -3.63 2.69
CA ILE A 200 4.05 -3.45 4.05
C ILE A 200 3.68 -2.07 4.61
N LEU A 201 3.82 -1.01 3.81
CA LEU A 201 3.42 0.35 4.21
C LEU A 201 1.92 0.43 4.53
N ILE A 202 1.07 -0.24 3.75
CA ILE A 202 -0.37 -0.33 4.04
C ILE A 202 -0.59 -1.04 5.37
N ALA A 203 0.06 -2.17 5.63
CA ALA A 203 -0.05 -2.89 6.90
C ALA A 203 0.40 -2.01 8.08
N ILE A 204 1.54 -1.33 7.96
CA ILE A 204 2.06 -0.40 8.99
C ILE A 204 1.08 0.75 9.21
N SER A 205 0.47 1.31 8.16
CA SER A 205 -0.50 2.40 8.29
C SER A 205 -1.74 2.01 9.10
N LEU A 206 -2.20 0.76 8.95
CA LEU A 206 -3.34 0.21 9.70
C LEU A 206 -2.97 -0.06 11.16
N VAL A 207 -1.79 -0.61 11.42
CA VAL A 207 -1.29 -0.87 12.78
C VAL A 207 -0.99 0.44 13.52
N SER A 208 -0.38 1.41 12.84
CA SER A 208 -0.08 2.73 13.40
C SER A 208 -1.36 3.46 13.85
N ARG A 209 -2.43 3.34 13.06
CA ARG A 209 -3.75 3.86 13.42
C ARG A 209 -4.32 3.19 14.68
N LEU A 210 -4.17 1.88 14.82
CA LEU A 210 -4.62 1.13 16.01
C LEU A 210 -3.87 1.54 17.28
N TYR A 211 -2.58 1.86 17.16
CA TYR A 211 -1.78 2.29 18.31
C TYR A 211 -2.08 3.74 18.74
N HIS A 212 -2.50 4.60 17.81
CA HIS A 212 -2.81 6.01 18.09
C HIS A 212 -4.26 6.27 18.55
N THR A 213 -5.11 5.25 18.65
CA THR A 213 -6.40 5.38 19.34
C THR A 213 -6.15 5.56 20.85
N PRO A 214 -6.52 6.71 21.46
CA PRO A 214 -6.24 6.97 22.87
C PRO A 214 -7.01 5.99 23.77
N PRO A 215 -6.43 5.62 24.94
CA PRO A 215 -7.00 4.65 25.88
C PRO A 215 -8.27 5.14 26.61
N SER A 216 -8.81 6.31 26.26
CA SER A 216 -10.06 6.83 26.84
C SER A 216 -11.31 6.07 26.39
N GLU A 217 -11.18 5.04 25.55
CA GLU A 217 -12.26 4.15 25.12
C GLU A 217 -12.05 2.70 25.63
N GLN A 218 -11.17 2.50 26.62
CA GLN A 218 -11.00 1.22 27.33
C GLN A 218 -11.42 1.26 28.81
N THR A 219 -11.82 2.43 29.32
CA THR A 219 -12.36 2.58 30.68
C THR A 219 -13.47 3.62 30.68
N GLU A 220 -14.68 3.20 30.31
CA GLU A 220 -15.94 3.57 30.97
C GLU A 220 -17.05 2.59 30.58
#